data_AF-A0A923Q160-F1
#
_entry.id   AF-A0A923Q160-F1
#
_cell.length_a   1.000
_cell.length_b   1.000
_cell.length_c   1.000
_cell.angle_alpha   90.00
_cell.angle_beta   90.00
_cell.angle_gamma   90.00
#
_symmetry.space_group_name_H-M   'P 1'
#
loop_
_entity.id
_entity.type
_entity.pdbx_description
1 polymer ?
#
loop_
_entity_poly.entity_id
_entity_poly.type
_entity_poly.pdbx_seq_one_letter_code
_entity_poly.pdbx_strand_id
1 'polypeptide(L)'
;MSTNTSLILYDAGKRVGEISDWSVAALPPIYKNVLGKSVLSTPANDECTFVSPKPVTRKSQLVVIEDGKWEITLRLVMIKGGTAVTAKITSKVALKKS
;
A
#
# COMPACT_ATOMS: atom_id res chain seq x y z
N MET A 1 -13.90 -22.57 -0.71
CA MET A 1 -12.64 -22.37 -1.45
C MET A 1 -12.04 -21.07 -0.93
N SER A 2 -11.03 -21.17 -0.06
CA SER A 2 -10.33 -19.99 0.43
C SER A 2 -9.40 -19.51 -0.68
N THR A 3 -9.77 -18.44 -1.37
CA THR A 3 -8.84 -17.72 -2.24
C THR A 3 -7.76 -17.13 -1.34
N ASN A 4 -6.66 -17.85 -1.15
CA ASN A 4 -5.48 -17.32 -0.47
C ASN A 4 -4.92 -16.21 -1.35
N THR A 5 -5.31 -14.97 -1.04
CA THR A 5 -4.74 -13.79 -1.66
C THR A 5 -3.31 -13.67 -1.18
N SER A 6 -2.35 -13.92 -2.06
CA SER A 6 -0.93 -13.82 -1.69
C SER A 6 -0.48 -12.38 -1.84
N LEU A 7 0.05 -11.82 -0.76
CA LEU A 7 0.48 -10.43 -0.67
C LEU A 7 1.97 -10.39 -0.37
N ILE A 8 2.78 -10.08 -1.38
CA ILE A 8 4.25 -10.07 -1.25
C ILE A 8 4.74 -8.62 -1.15
N LEU A 9 5.45 -8.30 -0.08
CA LEU A 9 6.09 -7.01 0.12
C LEU A 9 7.47 -6.96 -0.53
N TYR A 10 7.72 -5.85 -1.20
CA TYR A 10 8.99 -5.42 -1.73
C TYR A 10 9.40 -4.10 -1.07
N ASP A 11 10.68 -3.97 -0.76
CA ASP A 11 11.29 -2.71 -0.29
C ASP A 11 12.43 -2.35 -1.24
N ALA A 12 12.34 -1.20 -1.90
CA ALA A 12 13.29 -0.72 -2.90
C ALA A 12 13.62 -1.80 -3.97
N GLY A 13 12.59 -2.50 -4.44
CA GLY A 13 12.69 -3.56 -5.45
C GLY A 13 13.16 -4.93 -4.95
N LYS A 14 13.50 -5.07 -3.65
CA LYS A 14 13.90 -6.36 -3.05
C LYS A 14 12.72 -7.02 -2.36
N ARG A 15 12.49 -8.31 -2.64
CA ARG A 15 11.46 -9.10 -1.97
C ARG A 15 11.77 -9.20 -0.47
N VAL A 16 10.86 -8.69 0.36
CA VAL A 16 10.94 -8.76 1.83
C VAL A 16 10.33 -10.08 2.31
N GLY A 17 9.14 -10.42 1.83
CA GLY A 17 8.40 -11.62 2.18
C GLY A 17 6.88 -11.42 2.02
N GLU A 18 6.11 -12.41 2.48
CA GLU A 18 4.65 -12.31 2.54
C GLU A 18 4.21 -11.50 3.76
N ILE A 19 3.20 -10.65 3.60
CA ILE A 19 2.64 -9.83 4.68
C ILE A 19 1.46 -10.55 5.35
N SER A 20 1.31 -10.34 6.65
CA SER A 20 0.14 -10.81 7.40
C SER A 20 -0.74 -9.63 7.82
N ASP A 21 -1.99 -9.94 8.19
CA ASP A 21 -2.94 -9.00 8.78
C ASP A 21 -3.21 -7.76 7.90
N TRP A 22 -3.24 -7.97 6.58
CA TRP A 22 -3.56 -6.92 5.62
C TRP A 22 -5.00 -6.45 5.80
N SER A 23 -5.15 -5.18 6.15
CA SER A 23 -6.44 -4.50 6.24
C SER A 23 -6.37 -3.19 5.48
N VAL A 24 -7.45 -2.86 4.76
CA VAL A 24 -7.58 -1.61 4.01
C VAL A 24 -8.81 -0.88 4.52
N ALA A 25 -8.61 0.33 5.00
CA ALA A 25 -9.65 1.28 5.32
C ALA A 25 -9.84 2.23 4.13
N ALA A 26 -10.99 2.10 3.47
CA ALA A 26 -11.38 3.02 2.41
C ALA A 26 -11.64 4.41 3.02
N LEU A 27 -10.89 5.42 2.59
CA LEU A 27 -11.12 6.78 3.06
C LEU A 27 -12.10 7.49 2.11
N PRO A 28 -13.01 8.33 2.64
CA PRO A 28 -13.94 9.08 1.81
C PRO A 28 -13.16 10.00 0.85
N PRO A 29 -13.68 10.24 -0.36
CA PRO A 29 -13.05 11.13 -1.32
C PRO A 29 -12.87 12.52 -0.72
N ILE A 30 -11.64 13.05 -0.81
CA ILE A 30 -11.32 14.39 -0.29
C ILE A 30 -11.39 15.37 -1.46
N TYR A 31 -12.27 16.36 -1.36
CA TYR A 31 -12.26 17.51 -2.26
C TYR A 31 -11.20 18.51 -1.79
N LYS A 32 -10.35 18.95 -2.73
CA LYS A 32 -9.34 19.99 -2.47
C LYS A 32 -9.62 21.20 -3.35
N ASN A 33 -9.54 22.37 -2.75
CA ASN A 33 -9.52 23.62 -3.51
C ASN A 33 -8.13 23.85 -4.08
N VAL A 34 -8.02 23.84 -5.40
CA VAL A 34 -6.81 24.16 -6.15
C VAL A 34 -7.13 25.33 -7.06
N LEU A 35 -6.45 26.46 -6.84
CA LEU A 35 -6.64 27.69 -7.65
C LEU A 35 -8.12 28.14 -7.73
N GLY A 36 -8.84 28.06 -6.61
CA GLY A 36 -10.25 28.48 -6.54
C GLY A 36 -11.26 27.51 -7.15
N LYS A 37 -10.83 26.34 -7.64
CA LYS A 37 -11.71 25.28 -8.13
C LYS A 37 -11.68 24.09 -7.17
N SER A 38 -12.85 23.55 -6.85
CA SER A 38 -12.96 22.30 -6.11
C SER A 38 -12.63 21.15 -7.04
N VAL A 39 -11.54 20.44 -6.74
CA VAL A 39 -11.08 19.27 -7.48
C VAL A 39 -11.21 18.05 -6.57
N LEU A 40 -11.80 16.99 -7.11
CA LEU A 40 -11.77 15.67 -6.47
C LEU A 40 -10.31 15.20 -6.41
N SER A 41 -9.73 15.15 -5.21
CA SER A 41 -8.41 14.52 -5.05
C SER A 41 -8.58 13.03 -5.37
N THR A 42 -7.71 12.48 -6.21
CA THR A 42 -7.82 11.11 -6.70
C THR A 42 -7.99 10.09 -5.56
N PRO A 43 -8.66 8.94 -5.81
CA PRO A 43 -9.07 7.97 -4.78
C PRO A 43 -7.92 7.28 -4.02
N ALA A 44 -6.67 7.56 -4.37
CA ALA A 44 -5.48 6.92 -3.82
C ALA A 44 -5.08 7.52 -2.46
N ASN A 45 -5.96 7.43 -1.47
CA ASN A 45 -5.63 7.72 -0.08
C ASN A 45 -6.09 6.62 0.89
N ASP A 46 -6.63 5.51 0.39
CA ASP A 46 -6.97 4.37 1.24
C ASP A 46 -5.79 4.01 2.15
N GLU A 47 -6.08 3.86 3.43
CA GLU A 47 -5.08 3.54 4.42
C GLU A 47 -5.04 2.03 4.58
N CYS A 48 -3.85 1.45 4.46
CA CYS A 48 -3.63 0.04 4.73
C CYS A 48 -2.79 -0.15 5.98
N THR A 49 -3.14 -1.16 6.76
CA THR A 49 -2.34 -1.65 7.88
C THR A 49 -1.95 -3.08 7.65
N PHE A 50 -0.71 -3.44 7.98
CA PHE A 50 -0.21 -4.81 7.87
C PHE A 50 1.01 -5.04 8.76
N VAL A 51 1.37 -6.32 8.92
CA VAL A 51 2.63 -6.71 9.56
C VAL A 51 3.64 -7.11 8.49
N SER A 52 4.74 -6.37 8.44
CA SER A 52 5.87 -6.67 7.58
C SER A 52 6.67 -7.86 8.15
N PRO A 53 7.08 -8.83 7.31
CA PRO A 53 7.86 -9.99 7.74
C PRO A 53 9.27 -9.64 8.21
N LYS A 54 9.76 -8.44 7.86
CA LYS A 54 11.04 -7.89 8.33
C LYS A 54 10.88 -6.42 8.74
N PRO A 55 11.76 -5.91 9.61
CA PRO A 55 11.72 -4.50 9.98
C PRO A 55 11.83 -3.58 8.76
N VAL A 56 10.93 -2.61 8.65
CA VAL A 56 10.96 -1.52 7.67
C VAL A 56 11.35 -0.21 8.34
N THR A 57 11.82 0.75 7.54
CA THR A 57 12.26 2.05 8.03
C THR A 57 11.47 3.17 7.37
N ARG A 58 11.54 4.39 7.92
CA ARG A 58 10.89 5.56 7.32
C ARG A 58 11.39 5.89 5.90
N LYS A 59 12.56 5.37 5.51
CA LYS A 59 13.13 5.55 4.16
C LYS A 59 12.75 4.42 3.19
N SER A 60 12.08 3.38 3.67
CA SER A 60 11.67 2.23 2.86
C SER A 60 10.71 2.65 1.75
N GLN A 61 10.90 2.07 0.57
CA GLN A 61 10.08 2.28 -0.62
C GLN A 61 9.24 1.02 -0.83
N LEU A 62 8.05 1.02 -0.25
CA LEU A 62 7.25 -0.19 -0.11
C LEU A 62 6.30 -0.38 -1.30
N VAL A 63 6.34 -1.58 -1.86
CA VAL A 63 5.44 -2.04 -2.93
C VAL A 63 4.89 -3.40 -2.52
N VAL A 64 3.58 -3.57 -2.62
CA VAL A 64 2.92 -4.86 -2.40
C VAL A 64 2.46 -5.43 -3.74
N ILE A 65 2.83 -6.67 -4.01
CA ILE A 65 2.30 -7.44 -5.14
C ILE A 65 1.18 -8.34 -4.62
N GLU A 66 -0.03 -8.10 -5.09
CA GLU A 66 -1.23 -8.87 -4.77
C GLU A 66 -1.51 -9.87 -5.90
N ASP A 67 -1.52 -11.16 -5.56
CA ASP A 67 -1.78 -12.32 -6.44
C ASP A 67 -0.91 -12.39 -7.71
N GLY A 68 0.23 -11.69 -7.72
CA GLY A 68 1.05 -11.53 -8.92
C GLY A 68 0.34 -10.75 -10.04
N LYS A 69 -0.75 -10.05 -9.72
CA LYS A 69 -1.61 -9.34 -10.68
C LYS A 69 -1.62 -7.85 -10.47
N TRP A 70 -1.54 -7.39 -9.22
CA TRP A 70 -1.61 -5.97 -8.90
C TRP A 70 -0.34 -5.52 -8.19
N GLU A 71 0.19 -4.39 -8.62
CA GLU A 71 1.25 -3.68 -7.93
C GLU A 71 0.64 -2.50 -7.18
N ILE A 72 0.86 -2.47 -5.87
CA ILE A 72 0.30 -1.47 -4.95
C ILE A 72 1.48 -0.69 -4.36
N THR A 73 1.62 0.59 -4.74
CA THR A 73 2.66 1.45 -4.15
C THR A 73 2.16 2.06 -2.85
N LEU A 74 2.99 2.01 -1.82
CA LEU A 74 2.65 2.44 -0.48
C LEU A 74 3.49 3.64 -0.05
N ARG A 75 2.84 4.59 0.62
CA ARG A 75 3.49 5.68 1.33
C ARG A 75 3.35 5.47 2.83
N LEU A 76 4.46 5.24 3.51
CA LEU A 76 4.51 5.05 4.96
C LEU A 76 3.90 6.24 5.71
N VAL A 77 3.03 5.93 6.67
CA VAL A 77 2.43 6.89 7.63
C VAL A 77 2.99 6.64 9.02
N MET A 78 2.99 5.38 9.47
CA MET A 78 3.43 4.99 10.80
C MET A 78 4.13 3.63 10.78
N ILE A 79 5.14 3.48 11.62
CA ILE A 79 5.81 2.20 11.89
C ILE A 79 5.90 2.03 13.39
N LYS A 80 5.40 0.90 13.91
CA LYS A 80 5.48 0.53 15.33
C LYS A 80 6.29 -0.76 15.48
N GLY A 81 7.35 -0.71 16.30
CA GLY A 81 8.23 -1.87 16.53
C GLY A 81 9.01 -2.36 15.30
N GLY A 82 9.05 -1.59 14.22
CA GLY A 82 9.74 -1.93 12.97
C GLY A 82 8.91 -2.79 12.01
N THR A 83 7.93 -3.55 12.47
CA THR A 83 7.17 -4.50 11.63
C THR A 83 5.70 -4.16 11.46
N ALA A 84 5.04 -3.52 12.42
CA ALA A 84 3.66 -3.07 12.25
C ALA A 84 3.63 -1.76 11.45
N VAL A 85 2.99 -1.79 10.28
CA VAL A 85 3.03 -0.71 9.30
C VAL A 85 1.63 -0.17 9.05
N THR A 86 1.51 1.15 9.06
CA THR A 86 0.38 1.88 8.49
C THR A 86 0.89 2.70 7.31
N ALA A 87 0.25 2.56 6.15
CA ALA A 87 0.64 3.25 4.93
C ALA A 87 -0.59 3.69 4.14
N LYS A 88 -0.42 4.69 3.28
CA LYS A 88 -1.42 5.07 2.28
C LYS A 88 -1.13 4.40 0.95
N ILE A 89 -2.16 3.88 0.31
CA ILE A 89 -2.09 3.37 -1.05
C ILE A 89 -2.05 4.55 -2.00
N THR A 90 -0.90 4.78 -2.64
CA THR A 90 -0.72 5.90 -3.59
C THR A 90 -1.00 5.51 -5.03
N SER A 91 -0.92 4.22 -5.34
CA SER A 91 -1.29 3.68 -6.64
C SER A 91 -1.60 2.19 -6.53
N LYS A 92 -2.50 1.72 -7.39
CA LYS A 92 -2.77 0.30 -7.62
C LYS A 92 -2.87 0.10 -9.13
N VAL A 93 -1.95 -0.69 -9.69
CA VAL A 93 -1.83 -0.89 -11.15
C VAL A 93 -1.80 -2.37 -11.46
N ALA A 94 -2.49 -2.78 -12.53
CA ALA A 94 -2.42 -4.15 -13.01
C ALA A 94 -1.05 -4.42 -13.66
N LEU A 95 -0.38 -5.49 -13.23
CA LEU A 95 0.84 -5.99 -13.86
C LEU A 95 0.47 -6.53 -15.24
N LYS A 96 0.97 -5.90 -16.30
CA LYS A 96 0.88 -6.45 -17.65
C LYS A 96 1.83 -7.65 -17.72
N LYS A 97 1.30 -8.85 -17.95
CA LYS A 97 2.11 -9.99 -18.37
C LYS A 97 2.69 -9.63 -19.75
N SER A 98 4.02 -9.50 -19.85
CA SER A 98 4.70 -9.43 -21.15
C SER A 98 4.79 -10.82 -21.75
#